data_AF-A0A2D4G137-F1
#
_entry.id   AF-A0A2D4G137-F1
#
_cell.length_a   1.000
_cell.length_b   1.000
_cell.length_c   1.000
_cell.angle_alpha   90.00
_cell.angle_beta   90.00
_cell.angle_gamma   90.00
#
_symmetry.space_group_name_H-M   'P 1'
#
loop_
_entity.id
_entity.type
_entity.pdbx_description
1 polymer ?
#
loop_
_entity_poly.entity_id
_entity_poly.type
_entity_poly.pdbx_seq_one_letter_code
_entity_poly.pdbx_strand_id
1 'polypeptide(L)'
;MFSMGVGSPGTFQGMLAFQHRQASLRCCRMVRALFCLIPSGIMSRMSCITAARSSRSKWDSTRSFKATKFFQSTKLDWVEVGLQVCRQGYNMLNLLIHRKNLNYLHLDYNFNLKPVKTLTTKERKKSRFGNAFHLCREVLRLTKLVVDSHVQYRLGNVDAFQLSDGL
;
A
#
# COMPACT_ATOMS: atom_id res chain seq x y z
N MET A 1 -6.07 -27.57 -30.33
CA MET A 1 -4.64 -27.74 -29.98
C MET A 1 -4.34 -26.78 -28.82
N PHE A 2 -4.45 -27.26 -27.59
CA PHE A 2 -4.25 -26.47 -26.37
C PHE A 2 -2.74 -26.28 -26.13
N SER A 3 -2.28 -25.04 -26.05
CA SER A 3 -0.92 -24.74 -25.59
C SER A 3 -1.01 -24.18 -24.17
N MET A 4 -0.60 -25.00 -23.20
CA MET A 4 -0.36 -24.57 -21.81
C MET A 4 0.99 -23.87 -21.76
N GLY A 5 0.96 -22.53 -21.74
CA GLY A 5 2.14 -21.71 -21.50
C GLY A 5 2.46 -21.64 -20.02
N VAL A 6 3.58 -22.24 -19.63
CA VAL A 6 4.21 -22.19 -18.31
C VAL A 6 4.52 -20.73 -17.97
N GLY A 7 3.87 -20.18 -16.95
CA GLY A 7 4.12 -18.81 -16.49
C GLY A 7 5.27 -18.78 -15.50
N SER A 8 6.37 -18.09 -15.85
CA SER A 8 7.53 -17.87 -14.98
C SER A 8 7.14 -17.20 -13.65
N PRO A 9 7.72 -17.61 -12.51
CA PRO A 9 7.47 -16.98 -11.22
C PRO A 9 8.10 -15.58 -11.18
N GLY A 10 7.30 -14.53 -11.04
CA GLY A 10 7.81 -13.17 -10.79
C GLY A 10 7.01 -12.02 -11.39
N THR A 11 6.15 -12.25 -12.37
CA THR A 11 5.38 -11.16 -12.99
C THR A 11 4.04 -10.94 -12.30
N PHE A 12 3.87 -9.78 -11.67
CA PHE A 12 2.59 -9.37 -11.08
C PHE A 12 1.73 -8.67 -12.13
N GLN A 13 0.54 -9.21 -12.43
CA GLN A 13 -0.48 -8.50 -13.22
C GLN A 13 -1.27 -7.57 -12.29
N GLY A 14 -0.90 -6.29 -12.25
CA GLY A 14 -1.58 -5.26 -11.47
C GLY A 14 -2.03 -4.09 -12.33
N MET A 15 -3.18 -3.50 -12.00
CA MET A 15 -3.59 -2.20 -12.54
C MET A 15 -3.02 -1.09 -11.67
N LEU A 16 -2.20 -0.23 -12.25
CA LEU A 16 -1.71 0.99 -11.60
C LEU A 16 -2.49 2.18 -12.15
N ALA A 17 -3.13 2.93 -11.25
CA ALA A 17 -3.73 4.22 -11.58
C ALA A 17 -2.62 5.26 -11.61
N PHE A 18 -2.24 5.71 -12.81
CA PHE A 18 -1.43 6.92 -12.95
C PHE A 18 -2.39 8.11 -13.01
N GLN A 19 -2.63 8.77 -11.89
CA GLN A 19 -3.46 9.97 -11.88
C GLN A 19 -2.77 11.12 -11.14
N HIS A 20 -1.85 11.76 -11.86
CA HIS A 20 -1.55 13.16 -11.63
C HIS A 20 -2.83 13.95 -11.96
N ARG A 21 -3.29 14.78 -11.00
CA ARG A 21 -4.36 15.78 -11.13
C ARG A 21 -5.82 15.27 -10.96
N GLN A 22 -6.25 15.17 -9.70
CA GLN A 22 -7.38 15.92 -9.12
C GLN A 22 -7.70 15.41 -7.71
N ALA A 23 -7.29 16.19 -6.72
CA ALA A 23 -7.73 16.02 -5.34
C ALA A 23 -9.17 16.53 -5.22
N SER A 24 -10.15 15.64 -5.05
CA SER A 24 -11.45 16.01 -4.49
C SER A 24 -12.23 14.78 -3.98
N LEU A 25 -12.47 14.76 -2.66
CA LEU A 25 -13.62 14.12 -2.00
C LEU A 25 -13.75 12.60 -1.80
N ARG A 26 -12.70 11.76 -1.91
CA ARG A 26 -12.84 10.31 -1.55
C ARG A 26 -11.72 9.71 -0.70
N CYS A 27 -11.14 10.49 0.22
CA CYS A 27 -10.02 10.01 1.04
C CYS A 27 -10.40 8.99 2.15
N CYS A 28 -11.69 8.78 2.44
CA CYS A 28 -12.14 7.88 3.54
C CYS A 28 -12.60 6.48 3.10
N ARG A 29 -12.58 6.11 1.81
CA ARG A 29 -12.99 4.77 1.33
C ARG A 29 -11.86 3.89 0.77
N MET A 30 -10.62 4.39 0.73
CA MET A 30 -9.50 3.68 0.07
C MET A 30 -8.67 2.75 0.96
N VAL A 31 -8.95 2.65 2.26
CA VAL A 31 -8.16 1.76 3.16
C VAL A 31 -8.57 0.28 3.04
N ARG A 32 -9.63 -0.02 2.27
CA ARG A 32 -10.13 -1.40 2.10
C ARG A 32 -9.60 -2.15 0.87
N ALA A 33 -8.77 -1.52 0.05
CA ALA A 33 -8.18 -2.14 -1.14
C ALA A 33 -6.75 -2.68 -0.89
N LEU A 34 -6.11 -2.33 0.23
CA LEU A 34 -4.72 -2.71 0.51
C LEU A 34 -4.55 -4.10 1.14
N PHE A 35 -5.64 -4.82 1.43
CA PHE A 35 -5.60 -6.09 2.19
C PHE A 35 -6.05 -7.33 1.41
N CYS A 36 -6.28 -7.25 0.10
CA CYS A 36 -6.72 -8.40 -0.70
C CYS A 36 -5.58 -9.23 -1.32
N LEU A 37 -4.32 -8.96 -0.97
CA LEU A 37 -3.16 -9.58 -1.62
C LEU A 37 -2.11 -10.02 -0.59
N ILE A 38 -2.43 -11.00 0.24
CA ILE A 38 -1.45 -11.88 0.88
C ILE A 38 -1.94 -13.32 0.71
N PRO A 39 -1.29 -14.14 -0.15
CA PRO A 39 -1.51 -15.57 -0.20
C PRO A 39 -0.54 -16.25 0.77
N SER A 40 -0.99 -16.54 1.99
CA SER A 40 -0.33 -17.56 2.82
C SER A 40 -1.35 -18.17 3.78
N GLY A 41 -1.52 -19.48 3.63
CA GLY A 41 -2.39 -20.28 4.47
C GLY A 41 -1.81 -20.41 5.86
N ILE A 42 -2.46 -19.76 6.83
CA ILE A 42 -2.62 -20.26 8.19
C ILE A 42 -4.07 -19.97 8.56
N MET A 43 -4.97 -20.87 8.19
CA MET A 43 -6.34 -20.85 8.69
C MET A 43 -6.66 -22.24 9.22
N SER A 44 -6.14 -22.52 10.41
CA SER A 44 -6.65 -23.61 11.24
C SER A 44 -7.07 -23.02 12.57
N ARG A 45 -8.35 -23.25 12.89
CA ARG A 45 -9.04 -22.99 14.17
C ARG A 45 -9.52 -21.55 14.45
N MET A 46 -10.64 -21.19 13.83
CA MET A 46 -11.71 -20.44 14.52
C MET A 46 -13.07 -20.99 14.06
N SER A 47 -13.44 -22.13 14.64
CA SER A 47 -14.76 -22.74 14.55
C SER A 47 -15.76 -21.89 15.35
N CYS A 48 -16.49 -21.01 14.68
CA CYS A 48 -17.89 -20.62 14.97
C CYS A 48 -18.38 -19.39 14.17
N ILE A 49 -18.06 -19.27 12.87
CA ILE A 49 -18.80 -18.37 11.95
C ILE A 49 -19.02 -19.09 10.63
N THR A 50 -19.65 -20.27 10.70
CA THR A 50 -20.14 -21.01 9.52
C THR A 50 -21.66 -20.86 9.40
N ALA A 51 -22.20 -19.69 9.77
CA ALA A 51 -23.63 -19.39 9.72
C ALA A 51 -23.88 -17.92 9.34
N ALA A 52 -23.54 -17.54 8.11
CA ALA A 52 -24.15 -16.45 7.32
C ALA A 52 -23.27 -16.09 6.11
N ARG A 53 -22.99 -17.06 5.22
CA ARG A 53 -22.58 -16.70 3.85
C ARG A 53 -23.83 -16.26 3.10
N SER A 54 -24.28 -15.02 3.34
CA SER A 54 -25.22 -14.38 2.41
C SER A 54 -24.52 -14.35 1.05
N SER A 55 -25.16 -14.93 0.04
CA SER A 55 -24.72 -14.99 -1.35
C SER A 55 -24.69 -13.58 -1.96
N ARG A 56 -23.69 -12.78 -1.59
CA ARG A 56 -23.37 -11.55 -2.32
C ARG A 56 -22.74 -11.96 -3.64
N SER A 57 -23.32 -11.50 -4.74
CA SER A 57 -22.67 -11.54 -6.05
C SER A 57 -21.26 -10.98 -5.89
N LYS A 58 -20.26 -11.71 -6.40
CA LYS A 58 -18.85 -11.35 -6.26
C LYS A 58 -18.62 -10.09 -7.12
N TRP A 59 -18.75 -8.92 -6.51
CA TRP A 59 -18.44 -7.64 -7.16
C TRP A 59 -16.94 -7.59 -7.42
N ASP A 60 -16.54 -7.72 -8.68
CA ASP A 60 -15.13 -7.65 -9.05
C ASP A 60 -14.76 -6.19 -9.33
N SER A 61 -14.25 -5.52 -8.29
CA SER A 61 -13.78 -4.13 -8.36
C SER A 61 -12.76 -3.90 -9.46
N THR A 62 -11.93 -4.90 -9.77
CA THR A 62 -10.86 -4.76 -10.74
C THR A 62 -11.41 -4.62 -12.16
N ARG A 63 -12.47 -5.36 -12.50
CA ARG A 63 -13.19 -5.21 -13.78
C ARG A 63 -13.82 -3.83 -13.90
N SER A 64 -14.40 -3.32 -12.82
CA SER A 64 -14.99 -1.98 -12.81
C SER A 64 -13.96 -0.88 -13.03
N PHE A 65 -12.76 -0.97 -12.44
CA PHE A 65 -11.71 0.01 -12.66
C PHE A 65 -11.17 -0.03 -14.09
N LYS A 66 -10.92 -1.23 -14.63
CA LYS A 66 -10.44 -1.42 -16.00
C LYS A 66 -11.39 -0.89 -17.08
N ALA A 67 -12.69 -0.88 -16.79
CA ALA A 67 -13.70 -0.33 -17.70
C ALA A 67 -13.62 1.21 -17.84
N THR A 68 -12.92 1.90 -16.93
CA THR A 68 -12.79 3.36 -16.98
C THR A 68 -11.52 3.79 -17.71
N LYS A 69 -11.57 4.94 -18.40
CA LYS A 69 -10.42 5.49 -19.16
C LYS A 69 -9.19 5.86 -18.32
N PHE A 70 -9.32 5.89 -16.99
CA PHE A 70 -8.27 6.33 -16.07
C PHE A 70 -7.27 5.24 -15.72
N PHE A 71 -7.61 3.97 -15.95
CA PHE A 71 -6.78 2.83 -15.56
C PHE A 71 -6.28 2.08 -16.79
N GLN A 72 -4.98 1.83 -16.83
CA GLN A 72 -4.33 1.02 -17.85
C GLN A 72 -3.72 -0.23 -17.20
N SER A 73 -3.58 -1.30 -17.98
CA SER A 73 -3.01 -2.56 -17.52
C SER A 73 -1.61 -2.71 -18.11
N THR A 74 -0.61 -2.85 -17.26
CA THR A 74 0.78 -3.10 -17.65
C THR A 74 1.31 -4.35 -16.95
N LYS A 75 2.43 -4.89 -17.43
CA LYS A 75 3.18 -5.96 -16.77
C LYS A 75 4.49 -5.36 -16.26
N LEU A 76 4.75 -5.45 -14.97
CA LEU A 76 5.92 -4.87 -14.30
C LEU A 76 6.50 -5.88 -13.29
N ASP A 77 7.76 -5.69 -12.91
CA ASP A 77 8.38 -6.49 -11.85
C ASP A 77 7.75 -6.18 -10.48
N TRP A 78 7.66 -7.18 -9.62
CA TRP A 78 7.05 -7.05 -8.31
C TRP A 78 7.75 -6.00 -7.43
N VAL A 79 9.10 -5.95 -7.47
CA VAL A 79 9.88 -4.94 -6.72
C VAL A 79 9.59 -3.53 -7.23
N GLU A 80 9.50 -3.37 -8.55
CA GLU A 80 9.18 -2.09 -9.18
C GLU A 80 7.78 -1.60 -8.78
N VAL A 81 6.77 -2.49 -8.81
CA VAL A 81 5.42 -2.18 -8.34
C VAL A 81 5.43 -1.82 -6.85
N GLY A 82 6.18 -2.56 -6.03
CA GLY A 82 6.34 -2.28 -4.60
C GLY A 82 6.91 -0.89 -4.32
N LEU A 83 7.95 -0.49 -5.05
CA LEU A 83 8.54 0.85 -4.97
C LEU A 83 7.56 1.94 -5.40
N GLN A 84 6.78 1.69 -6.46
CA GLN A 84 5.75 2.63 -6.92
C GLN A 84 4.64 2.81 -5.87
N VAL A 85 4.16 1.74 -5.25
CA VAL A 85 3.17 1.79 -4.17
C VAL A 85 3.71 2.59 -2.98
N CYS A 86 4.95 2.35 -2.57
CA CYS A 86 5.58 3.10 -1.47
C CYS A 86 5.68 4.59 -1.78
N ARG A 87 6.12 4.95 -2.99
CA ARG A 87 6.23 6.35 -3.45
C ARG A 87 4.87 7.04 -3.51
N GLN A 88 3.85 6.36 -4.04
CA GLN A 88 2.48 6.87 -4.09
C GLN A 88 1.89 7.06 -2.69
N GLY A 89 2.13 6.10 -1.78
CA GLY A 89 1.71 6.20 -0.38
C GLY A 89 2.36 7.39 0.34
N TYR A 90 3.67 7.58 0.16
CA TYR A 90 4.39 8.74 0.69
C TYR A 90 3.80 10.06 0.17
N ASN A 91 3.61 10.18 -1.15
CA ASN A 91 3.04 11.38 -1.75
C ASN A 91 1.62 11.65 -1.27
N MET A 92 0.78 10.62 -1.14
CA MET A 92 -0.58 10.75 -0.63
C MET A 92 -0.59 11.28 0.81
N LEU A 93 0.24 10.72 1.70
CA LEU A 93 0.32 11.19 3.09
C LEU A 93 0.90 12.61 3.17
N ASN A 94 1.90 12.93 2.36
CA ASN A 94 2.48 14.27 2.33
C ASN A 94 1.48 15.33 1.83
N LEU A 95 0.68 15.01 0.81
CA LEU A 95 -0.42 15.87 0.36
C LEU A 95 -1.47 16.11 1.46
N LEU A 96 -1.73 15.13 2.35
CA LEU A 96 -2.62 15.32 3.49
C LEU A 96 -2.04 16.27 4.56
N ILE A 97 -0.72 16.22 4.78
CA ILE A 97 -0.01 17.13 5.70
C ILE A 97 -0.08 18.56 5.15
N HIS A 98 0.23 18.74 3.87
CA HIS A 98 0.16 20.04 3.20
C HIS A 98 -1.27 20.59 3.14
N ARG A 99 -2.28 19.75 2.89
CA ARG A 99 -3.69 20.17 2.90
C ARG A 99 -4.13 20.72 4.26
N LYS A 100 -3.54 20.24 5.37
CA LYS A 100 -3.79 20.76 6.73
C LYS A 100 -2.92 21.97 7.09
N ASN A 101 -2.07 22.45 6.18
CA ASN A 101 -1.11 23.54 6.39
C ASN A 101 -0.21 23.28 7.61
N LEU A 102 0.38 22.09 7.70
CA LEU A 102 1.27 21.66 8.79
C LEU A 102 2.74 21.69 8.34
N ASN A 103 3.26 22.86 7.99
CA ASN A 103 4.61 23.03 7.43
C ASN A 103 5.75 22.72 8.42
N TYR A 104 5.43 22.60 9.70
CA TYR A 104 6.38 22.29 10.78
C TYR A 104 6.52 20.79 11.05
N LEU A 105 5.92 19.96 10.22
CA LEU A 105 5.92 18.52 10.34
C LEU A 105 6.51 17.92 9.06
N HIS A 106 7.48 17.03 9.23
CA HIS A 106 8.14 16.33 8.15
C HIS A 106 7.81 14.84 8.22
N LEU A 107 7.47 14.27 7.06
CA LEU A 107 7.34 12.84 6.88
C LEU A 107 8.61 12.35 6.19
N ASP A 108 9.36 11.46 6.85
CA ASP A 108 10.54 10.82 6.26
C ASP A 108 10.12 9.73 5.24
N TYR A 109 11.01 9.35 4.34
CA TYR A 109 10.79 8.23 3.40
C TYR A 109 10.55 6.86 4.07
N ASN A 110 10.97 6.72 5.34
CA ASN A 110 10.69 5.55 6.18
C ASN A 110 9.35 5.66 6.94
N PHE A 111 8.48 6.59 6.54
CA PHE A 111 7.18 6.87 7.13
C PHE A 111 7.23 7.33 8.60
N ASN A 112 8.36 7.91 9.03
CA ASN A 112 8.49 8.52 10.35
C ASN A 112 8.01 9.98 10.29
N LEU A 113 7.18 10.38 11.26
CA LEU A 113 6.63 11.73 11.33
C LEU A 113 7.38 12.50 12.41
N LYS A 114 8.18 13.49 12.01
CA LYS A 114 9.06 14.26 12.90
C LYS A 114 8.68 15.75 12.89
N PRO A 115 8.65 16.41 14.05
CA PRO A 115 8.53 17.87 14.10
C PRO A 115 9.85 18.50 13.61
N VAL A 116 9.76 19.50 12.73
CA VAL A 116 10.92 20.25 12.23
C VAL A 116 11.45 21.22 13.29
N LYS A 117 10.55 21.75 14.12
CA LYS A 117 10.84 22.68 15.20
C LYS A 117 10.03 22.31 16.44
N THR A 118 10.43 22.84 17.59
CA THR A 118 9.62 22.73 18.82
C THR A 118 8.27 23.39 18.61
N LEU A 119 7.21 22.59 18.73
CA LEU A 119 5.83 23.03 18.45
C LEU A 119 5.23 23.75 19.64
N THR A 120 4.53 24.85 19.37
CA THR A 120 3.67 25.50 20.36
C THR A 120 2.49 24.59 20.72
N THR A 121 1.85 24.85 21.87
CA THR A 121 0.65 24.10 22.29
C THR A 121 -0.49 24.17 21.27
N LYS A 122 -0.63 25.30 20.55
CA LYS A 122 -1.60 25.48 19.45
C LYS A 122 -1.27 24.59 18.25
N GLU A 123 0.00 24.59 17.80
CA GLU A 123 0.46 23.74 16.70
C GLU A 123 0.30 22.25 17.04
N ARG A 124 0.67 21.83 18.26
CA ARG A 124 0.52 20.44 18.71
C ARG A 124 -0.94 19.97 18.72
N LYS A 125 -1.88 20.83 19.13
CA LYS A 125 -3.33 20.51 19.07
C LYS A 125 -3.81 20.41 17.62
N LYS A 126 -3.35 21.30 16.73
CA LYS A 126 -3.73 21.30 15.30
C LYS A 126 -3.14 20.11 14.53
N SER A 127 -1.92 19.69 14.86
CA SER A 127 -1.20 18.60 14.20
C SER A 127 -1.58 17.20 14.67
N ARG A 128 -2.51 17.08 15.63
CA ARG A 128 -2.96 15.79 16.16
C ARG A 128 -3.77 15.06 15.08
N PHE A 129 -3.12 14.11 14.43
CA PHE A 129 -3.77 13.22 13.47
C PHE A 129 -4.62 12.17 14.19
N GLY A 130 -5.66 11.69 13.50
CA GLY A 130 -6.51 10.62 14.01
C GLY A 130 -5.92 9.23 13.75
N ASN A 131 -6.48 8.21 14.40
CA ASN A 131 -6.01 6.82 14.31
C ASN A 131 -5.95 6.30 12.87
N ALA A 132 -6.89 6.70 12.00
CA ALA A 132 -6.89 6.26 10.60
C ALA A 132 -5.63 6.68 9.84
N PHE A 133 -5.10 7.88 10.10
CA PHE A 133 -3.86 8.35 9.48
C PHE A 133 -2.66 7.55 9.99
N HIS A 134 -2.57 7.34 11.30
CA HIS A 134 -1.49 6.56 11.91
C HIS A 134 -1.52 5.10 11.48
N LEU A 135 -2.70 4.49 11.41
CA LEU A 135 -2.88 3.13 10.91
C LEU A 135 -2.41 3.00 9.46
N CYS A 136 -2.84 3.92 8.59
CA CYS A 136 -2.42 3.92 7.19
C CYS A 136 -0.90 4.11 7.05
N ARG A 137 -0.31 4.97 7.88
CA ARG A 137 1.14 5.19 7.95
C ARG A 137 1.89 3.92 8.37
N GLU A 138 1.45 3.22 9.42
CA GLU A 138 2.10 1.99 9.86
C GLU A 138 1.97 0.86 8.84
N VAL A 139 0.82 0.74 8.16
CA VAL A 139 0.65 -0.23 7.07
C VAL A 139 1.64 0.06 5.95
N LEU A 140 1.76 1.32 5.53
CA LEU A 140 2.74 1.71 4.50
C LEU A 140 4.19 1.53 4.96
N ARG A 141 4.49 1.74 6.25
CA ARG A 141 5.80 1.47 6.84
C ARG A 141 6.15 -0.01 6.78
N LEU A 142 5.21 -0.88 7.14
CA LEU A 142 5.40 -2.33 7.07
C LEU A 142 5.61 -2.79 5.63
N THR A 143 4.81 -2.30 4.68
CA THR A 143 5.02 -2.58 3.25
C THR A 143 6.39 -2.09 2.78
N LYS A 144 6.84 -0.91 3.23
CA LYS A 144 8.15 -0.36 2.87
C LYS A 144 9.30 -1.23 3.37
N LEU A 145 9.23 -1.74 4.60
CA LEU A 145 10.24 -2.64 5.15
C LEU A 145 10.37 -3.92 4.31
N VAL A 146 9.25 -4.54 3.97
CA VAL A 146 9.23 -5.74 3.11
C VAL A 146 9.85 -5.44 1.75
N VAL A 147 9.40 -4.37 1.08
CA VAL A 147 9.91 -3.98 -0.24
C VAL A 147 11.41 -3.66 -0.18
N ASP A 148 11.87 -2.98 0.86
CA ASP A 148 13.29 -2.62 1.02
C ASP A 148 14.17 -3.86 1.21
N SER A 149 13.74 -4.86 1.99
CA SER A 149 14.46 -6.13 2.11
C SER A 149 14.66 -6.79 0.75
N HIS A 150 13.61 -6.82 -0.09
CA HIS A 150 13.74 -7.35 -1.45
C HIS A 150 14.60 -6.47 -2.37
N VAL A 151 14.59 -5.15 -2.21
CA VAL A 151 15.51 -4.26 -2.94
C VAL A 151 16.96 -4.54 -2.57
N GLN A 152 17.26 -4.72 -1.28
CA GLN A 152 18.62 -5.05 -0.82
C GLN A 152 19.11 -6.38 -1.38
N TYR A 153 18.23 -7.39 -1.44
CA TYR A 153 18.52 -8.66 -2.10
C TYR A 153 18.81 -8.49 -3.60
N ARG A 154 18.02 -7.69 -4.32
CA ARG A 154 18.24 -7.41 -5.76
C ARG A 154 19.53 -6.64 -6.03
N LEU A 155 19.96 -5.79 -5.11
CA LEU A 155 21.22 -5.05 -5.19
C LEU A 155 22.45 -5.92 -4.88
N GLY A 156 22.27 -7.15 -4.38
CA GLY A 156 23.36 -8.04 -4.00
C GLY A 156 24.00 -7.70 -2.65
N ASN A 157 23.35 -6.86 -1.83
CA ASN A 157 23.87 -6.49 -0.51
C ASN A 157 23.54 -7.54 0.57
N VAL A 158 22.58 -8.43 0.30
CA VAL A 158 22.01 -9.39 1.26
C VAL A 158 21.79 -10.72 0.55
N ASP A 159 22.14 -11.82 1.22
CA ASP A 159 21.98 -13.17 0.69
C ASP A 159 20.52 -13.66 0.77
N ALA A 160 20.19 -14.67 -0.04
CA ALA A 160 18.83 -15.25 -0.07
C ALA A 160 18.36 -15.76 1.31
N PHE A 161 19.27 -16.35 2.10
CA PHE A 161 18.96 -16.84 3.46
C PHE A 161 18.68 -15.69 4.44
N GLN A 162 19.42 -14.60 4.32
CA GLN A 162 19.21 -13.40 5.15
C GLN A 162 17.90 -12.68 4.77
N LEU A 163 17.56 -12.66 3.48
CA LEU A 163 16.26 -12.16 3.04
C LEU A 163 15.11 -13.00 3.64
N SER A 164 15.24 -14.33 3.65
CA SER A 164 14.20 -15.19 4.21
C SER A 164 14.05 -15.06 5.73
N ASP A 165 15.15 -14.78 6.45
CA ASP A 165 15.12 -14.55 7.90
C ASP A 165 14.55 -13.16 8.25
N GLY A 166 14.72 -12.17 7.36
CA GLY A 166 14.22 -10.82 7.54
C GLY A 166 12.74 -10.60 7.20
N LEU A 167 12.03 -11.61 6.69
CA LEU A 167 10.61 -11.54 6.28
C LEU A 167 9.71 -12.33 7.23
#